data_AF-A0A444JIJ2-F1
#
_entry.id   AF-A0A444JIJ2-F1
#
_cell.length_a   1.000
_cell.length_b   1.000
_cell.length_c   1.000
_cell.angle_alpha   90.00
_cell.angle_beta   90.00
_cell.angle_gamma   90.00
#
_symmetry.space_group_name_H-M   'P 1'
#
loop_
_entity.id
_entity.type
_entity.pdbx_description
1 polymer ?
#
loop_
_entity_poly.entity_id
_entity_poly.type
_entity_poly.pdbx_seq_one_letter_code
_entity_poly.pdbx_strand_id
1 'polypeptide(L)'
;MKNEPANNNFDIQRYLEGYKKLRLKPVHNKDYFLPALTCFIELFGASSSVRTMIRCAEKQLQVSSGISDSSLDNFSRQGVGKKTAEKFFRFIFQTDPQTFTQLESQCETQDTIYESDNYWPWLGVICNLQGSEENELALCIDFLTKRCQQNKQINNYCRAMKEKETSNAEVLNKYFERTSAHTLLSDEEKTAFSEGIVSELNNPRGEATEKAVLAMLQYRLDFYFHLMASFEVGILKLWLELDEDIPNRVPDFYQNGFFSSIAHIHSHSSPFNRFLDGLKERFNPQVLNGYPSLSGSKLAAFIPVDKSDEQYVTLHEAQKRQLRKWRERNAYPSLETLECLISDLFGFKDQIPVIAKSLANIGLICIGLDRQHKQLLQHKEISPELLSKAYGSYPRYWQQYRQHI
;
A
#
# COMPACT_ATOMS: atom_id res chain seq x y z
N MET A 1 -1.66 36.92 -25.56
CA MET A 1 -2.14 37.14 -24.18
C MET A 1 -1.40 36.17 -23.29
N LYS A 2 -0.55 36.68 -22.39
CA LYS A 2 0.15 35.87 -21.39
C LYS A 2 -0.89 35.55 -20.30
N ASN A 3 -1.15 34.27 -20.05
CA ASN A 3 -1.92 33.88 -18.89
C ASN A 3 -1.11 34.25 -17.64
N GLU A 4 -1.55 35.30 -16.95
CA GLU A 4 -1.10 35.56 -15.58
C GLU A 4 -1.50 34.36 -14.71
N PRO A 5 -0.60 33.85 -13.86
CA PRO A 5 -0.98 32.82 -12.90
C PRO A 5 -2.04 33.42 -11.97
N ALA A 6 -3.17 32.73 -11.85
CA ALA A 6 -4.25 33.10 -10.94
C ALA A 6 -3.65 33.35 -9.55
N ASN A 7 -3.81 34.58 -9.08
CA ASN A 7 -3.31 35.09 -7.81
C ASN A 7 -4.15 34.49 -6.66
N ASN A 8 -3.99 33.18 -6.42
CA ASN A 8 -4.52 32.49 -5.25
C ASN A 8 -3.49 32.61 -4.11
N ASN A 9 -3.32 33.83 -3.61
CA ASN A 9 -2.56 34.11 -2.40
C ASN A 9 -3.31 33.51 -1.20
N PHE A 10 -3.06 32.23 -0.91
CA PHE A 10 -3.25 31.77 0.45
C PHE A 10 -2.35 32.58 1.35
N ASP A 11 -2.96 33.30 2.27
CA ASP A 11 -2.24 34.09 3.23
C ASP A 11 -1.68 33.18 4.33
N ILE A 12 -0.51 32.59 4.04
CA ILE A 12 0.31 31.87 5.02
C ILE A 12 0.50 32.73 6.28
N GLN A 13 0.48 34.07 6.15
CA GLN A 13 0.56 34.96 7.31
C GLN A 13 -0.72 34.86 8.15
N ARG A 14 -1.91 34.92 7.57
CA ARG A 14 -3.19 34.76 8.28
C ARG A 14 -3.30 33.41 9.01
N TYR A 15 -2.86 32.30 8.40
CA TYR A 15 -2.86 30.99 9.05
C TYR A 15 -1.84 30.92 10.22
N LEU A 16 -0.63 31.46 10.03
CA LEU A 16 0.40 31.50 11.06
C LEU A 16 0.16 32.57 12.13
N GLU A 17 -0.72 33.54 11.88
CA GLU A 17 -1.19 34.54 12.84
C GLU A 17 -2.19 33.93 13.84
N GLY A 18 -3.03 32.98 13.42
CA GLY A 18 -3.89 32.19 14.31
C GLY A 18 -3.14 31.09 15.07
N TYR A 19 -2.17 30.43 14.42
CA TYR A 19 -1.40 29.33 14.99
C TYR A 19 0.08 29.68 15.18
N LYS A 20 0.53 29.86 16.43
CA LYS A 20 1.93 30.20 16.77
C LYS A 20 2.98 29.22 16.21
N LYS A 21 2.59 27.97 15.91
CA LYS A 21 3.44 26.92 15.34
C LYS A 21 2.65 26.02 14.40
N LEU A 22 3.24 25.66 13.26
CA LEU A 22 2.71 24.64 12.35
C LEU A 22 3.03 23.24 12.90
N ARG A 23 2.02 22.38 13.00
CA ARG A 23 2.15 20.98 13.42
C ARG A 23 1.54 20.08 12.36
N LEU A 24 2.30 19.07 11.95
CA LEU A 24 1.84 18.04 11.01
C LEU A 24 1.92 16.70 11.74
N LYS A 25 0.77 16.22 12.21
CA LYS A 25 0.69 14.88 12.78
C LYS A 25 0.50 13.86 11.66
N PRO A 26 1.19 12.71 11.69
CA PRO A 26 0.85 11.59 10.83
C PRO A 26 -0.63 11.25 10.99
N VAL A 27 -1.35 11.16 9.88
CA VAL A 27 -2.75 10.77 9.88
C VAL A 27 -2.80 9.25 10.01
N HIS A 28 -3.34 8.73 11.11
CA HIS A 28 -3.57 7.29 11.31
C HIS A 28 -5.05 7.03 11.56
N ASN A 29 -5.88 7.37 10.57
CA ASN A 29 -7.32 7.10 10.66
C ASN A 29 -7.65 5.66 10.23
N LYS A 30 -8.85 5.22 10.61
CA LYS A 30 -9.39 3.90 10.31
C LYS A 30 -10.22 3.88 9.02
N ASP A 31 -9.98 4.79 8.08
CA ASP A 31 -10.67 4.71 6.79
C ASP A 31 -10.18 3.47 6.04
N TYR A 32 -11.08 2.52 5.83
CA TYR A 32 -10.78 1.28 5.12
C TYR A 32 -11.09 1.37 3.62
N PHE A 33 -11.90 2.35 3.20
CA PHE A 33 -12.24 2.54 1.79
C PHE A 33 -11.08 3.13 0.99
N LEU A 34 -10.42 4.14 1.57
CA LEU A 34 -9.17 4.72 1.12
C LEU A 34 -8.24 4.90 2.32
N PRO A 35 -7.32 3.96 2.59
CA PRO A 35 -6.46 4.01 3.76
C PRO A 35 -5.56 5.24 3.73
N ALA A 36 -5.22 5.77 4.90
CA ALA A 36 -4.22 6.83 4.98
C ALA A 36 -2.90 6.35 4.35
N LEU A 37 -2.28 7.20 3.51
CA LEU A 37 -1.04 6.85 2.80
C LEU A 37 0.08 6.44 3.77
N THR A 38 0.15 7.07 4.94
CA THR A 38 1.05 6.75 6.05
C THR A 38 0.90 5.29 6.51
N CYS A 39 -0.34 4.82 6.71
CA CYS A 39 -0.61 3.43 7.06
C CYS A 39 -0.18 2.48 5.93
N PHE A 40 -0.39 2.87 4.68
CA PHE A 40 0.01 2.09 3.52
C PHE A 40 1.54 1.93 3.41
N ILE A 41 2.30 3.03 3.47
CA ILE A 41 3.78 2.98 3.36
C ILE A 41 4.45 2.24 4.54
N GLU A 42 3.83 2.29 5.73
CA GLU A 42 4.29 1.56 6.91
C GLU A 42 4.18 0.04 6.76
N LEU A 43 3.21 -0.47 5.96
CA LEU A 43 3.16 -1.89 5.62
C LEU A 43 4.45 -2.33 4.91
N PHE A 44 5.07 -1.45 4.15
CA PHE A 44 6.34 -1.72 3.47
C PHE A 44 7.57 -1.42 4.33
N GLY A 45 7.37 -0.96 5.57
CA GLY A 45 8.45 -0.70 6.53
C GLY A 45 9.15 0.64 6.29
N ALA A 46 8.57 1.48 5.42
CA ALA A 46 9.01 2.84 5.24
C ALA A 46 8.48 3.71 6.39
N SER A 47 9.31 4.66 6.83
CA SER A 47 8.90 5.62 7.84
C SER A 47 7.95 6.67 7.24
N SER A 48 6.80 6.85 7.88
CA SER A 48 5.79 7.87 7.53
C SER A 48 6.09 9.27 8.08
N SER A 49 7.30 9.50 8.61
CA SER A 49 7.64 10.78 9.22
C SER A 49 7.72 11.89 8.17
N VAL A 50 7.38 13.12 8.57
CA VAL A 50 7.52 14.33 7.72
C VAL A 50 8.95 14.45 7.19
N ARG A 51 9.94 14.13 8.01
CA ARG A 51 11.35 14.11 7.60
C ARG A 51 11.58 13.15 6.44
N THR A 52 11.13 11.90 6.57
CA THR A 52 11.30 10.88 5.53
C THR A 52 10.61 11.30 4.24
N MET A 53 9.38 11.79 4.31
CA MET A 53 8.61 12.23 3.14
C MET A 53 9.31 13.40 2.42
N ILE A 54 9.75 14.42 3.17
CA ILE A 54 10.46 15.57 2.59
C ILE A 54 11.79 15.14 1.98
N ARG A 55 12.61 14.33 2.67
CA ARG A 55 13.88 13.86 2.12
C ARG A 55 13.70 13.00 0.87
N CYS A 56 12.63 12.21 0.80
CA CYS A 56 12.27 11.45 -0.39
C CYS A 56 11.93 12.39 -1.55
N ALA A 57 11.05 13.37 -1.32
CA ALA A 57 10.67 14.36 -2.33
C ALA A 57 11.87 15.19 -2.81
N GLU A 58 12.76 15.60 -1.90
CA GLU A 58 13.99 16.34 -2.27
C GLU A 58 14.89 15.50 -3.19
N LYS A 59 15.05 14.21 -2.89
CA LYS A 59 15.85 13.29 -3.72
C LYS A 59 15.22 13.09 -5.09
N GLN A 60 13.90 12.89 -5.14
CA GLN A 60 13.17 12.62 -6.38
C GLN A 60 13.12 13.84 -7.30
N LEU A 61 12.89 15.03 -6.74
CA LEU A 61 12.74 16.26 -7.51
C LEU A 61 14.06 17.00 -7.73
N GLN A 62 15.14 16.54 -7.09
CA GLN A 62 16.45 17.21 -7.09
C GLN A 62 16.38 18.68 -6.61
N VAL A 63 15.41 18.99 -5.74
CA VAL A 63 15.20 20.31 -5.14
C VAL A 63 15.32 20.20 -3.63
N SER A 64 16.08 21.10 -2.98
CA SER A 64 16.15 21.14 -1.52
C SER A 64 15.05 22.00 -0.90
N SER A 65 14.44 21.52 0.17
CA SER A 65 13.51 22.30 1.02
C SER A 65 14.23 23.39 1.84
N GLY A 66 15.54 23.26 2.05
CA GLY A 66 16.32 24.14 2.92
C GLY A 66 15.92 24.07 4.40
N ILE A 67 15.28 22.96 4.83
CA ILE A 67 14.86 22.69 6.20
C ILE A 67 15.83 21.70 6.87
N SER A 68 16.30 22.03 8.07
CA SER A 68 17.19 21.14 8.84
C SER A 68 16.46 19.89 9.34
N ASP A 69 17.18 18.78 9.52
CA ASP A 69 16.61 17.53 10.06
C ASP A 69 15.94 17.74 11.41
N SER A 70 16.56 18.50 12.31
CA SER A 70 15.97 18.86 13.61
C SER A 70 14.65 19.62 13.49
N SER A 71 14.50 20.45 12.46
CA SER A 71 13.25 21.17 12.20
C SER A 71 12.20 20.24 11.60
N LEU A 72 12.59 19.32 10.72
CA LEU A 72 11.71 18.30 10.16
C LEU A 72 11.14 17.38 11.25
N ASP A 73 11.97 16.96 12.22
CA ASP A 73 11.55 16.14 13.35
C ASP A 73 10.58 16.90 14.29
N ASN A 74 10.62 18.23 14.29
CA ASN A 74 9.76 19.05 15.16
C ASN A 74 8.34 19.24 14.61
N PHE A 75 8.08 19.00 13.31
CA PHE A 75 6.74 19.13 12.73
C PHE A 75 5.71 18.24 13.45
N SER A 76 6.08 16.99 13.77
CA SER A 76 5.20 16.02 14.44
C SER A 76 5.24 16.11 15.96
N ARG A 77 6.27 16.74 16.55
CA ARG A 77 6.47 16.85 18.00
C ARG A 77 5.90 18.16 18.57
N GLN A 78 6.70 19.22 18.51
CA GLN A 78 6.41 20.49 19.17
C GLN A 78 5.79 21.53 18.23
N GLY A 79 5.84 21.26 16.92
CA GLY A 79 5.56 22.20 15.85
C GLY A 79 6.75 23.10 15.52
N VAL A 80 6.71 23.69 14.34
CA VAL A 80 7.76 24.58 13.82
C VAL A 80 7.27 26.03 13.76
N GLY A 81 8.19 26.97 13.91
CA GLY A 81 7.89 28.40 13.81
C GLY A 81 7.69 28.89 12.37
N LYS A 82 7.21 30.13 12.25
CA LYS A 82 6.82 30.79 11.00
C LYS A 82 7.80 30.59 9.83
N LYS A 83 9.09 30.93 10.05
CA LYS A 83 10.14 30.84 9.00
C LYS A 83 10.32 29.42 8.44
N THR A 84 10.20 28.40 9.28
CA THR A 84 10.32 27.01 8.84
C THR A 84 9.05 26.55 8.12
N ALA A 85 7.88 26.97 8.60
CA ALA A 85 6.61 26.71 7.93
C ALA A 85 6.57 27.33 6.53
N GLU A 86 7.05 28.58 6.37
CA GLU A 86 7.16 29.25 5.06
C GLU A 86 8.08 28.49 4.10
N LYS A 87 9.22 27.96 4.56
CA LYS A 87 10.09 27.11 3.75
C LYS A 87 9.39 25.82 3.31
N PHE A 88 8.67 25.18 4.23
CA PHE A 88 7.90 23.97 3.94
C PHE A 88 6.85 24.24 2.87
N PHE A 89 6.00 25.25 3.05
CA PHE A 89 5.00 25.59 2.05
C PHE A 89 5.62 25.97 0.73
N ARG A 90 6.70 26.78 0.71
CA ARG A 90 7.42 27.12 -0.53
C ARG A 90 7.92 25.88 -1.26
N PHE A 91 8.47 24.91 -0.53
CA PHE A 91 8.88 23.64 -1.10
C PHE A 91 7.68 22.93 -1.74
N ILE A 92 6.56 22.74 -1.02
CA ILE A 92 5.34 22.13 -1.56
C ILE A 92 4.79 22.89 -2.80
N PHE A 93 4.82 24.23 -2.78
CA PHE A 93 4.37 25.08 -3.91
C PHE A 93 5.21 24.90 -5.17
N GLN A 94 6.51 24.61 -5.01
CA GLN A 94 7.38 24.32 -6.16
C GLN A 94 7.08 22.96 -6.78
N THR A 95 6.50 22.04 -6.00
CA THR A 95 6.25 20.66 -6.43
C THR A 95 4.86 20.46 -7.04
N ASP A 96 3.84 21.17 -6.56
CA ASP A 96 2.49 21.18 -7.15
C ASP A 96 1.70 22.44 -6.72
N PRO A 97 1.48 23.41 -7.62
CA PRO A 97 0.73 24.63 -7.31
C PRO A 97 -0.76 24.41 -7.01
N GLN A 98 -1.36 23.27 -7.40
CA GLN A 98 -2.79 23.00 -7.19
C GLN A 98 -3.11 22.42 -5.79
N THR A 99 -2.10 21.99 -5.03
CA THR A 99 -2.29 21.31 -3.74
C THR A 99 -2.85 22.20 -2.63
N PHE A 100 -2.84 23.53 -2.81
CA PHE A 100 -3.03 24.44 -1.68
C PHE A 100 -4.50 24.62 -1.24
N THR A 101 -5.46 24.70 -2.16
CA THR A 101 -6.84 25.15 -1.84
C THR A 101 -7.59 24.27 -0.82
N GLN A 102 -7.03 23.13 -0.40
CA GLN A 102 -7.65 22.16 0.51
C GLN A 102 -6.73 21.71 1.66
N LEU A 103 -5.55 22.32 1.86
CA LEU A 103 -4.67 22.05 3.03
C LEU A 103 -5.21 22.65 4.34
N GLU A 104 -6.09 23.65 4.25
CA GLU A 104 -6.69 24.32 5.41
C GLU A 104 -7.54 23.35 6.26
N SER A 105 -8.17 22.34 5.65
CA SER A 105 -9.02 21.35 6.34
C SER A 105 -8.25 20.27 7.13
N GLN A 106 -6.93 20.14 6.94
CA GLN A 106 -6.12 19.07 7.56
C GLN A 106 -5.47 19.46 8.90
N CYS A 107 -5.60 20.72 9.30
CA CYS A 107 -4.96 21.24 10.50
C CYS A 107 -5.83 21.07 11.76
N GLU A 108 -7.09 20.68 11.58
CA GLU A 108 -8.00 20.29 12.65
C GLU A 108 -7.96 18.77 12.85
N THR A 109 -8.10 18.32 14.09
CA THR A 109 -8.16 16.90 14.42
C THR A 109 -9.37 16.27 13.74
N GLN A 110 -9.11 15.43 12.74
CA GLN A 110 -10.14 14.62 12.09
C GLN A 110 -10.50 13.47 13.04
N ASP A 111 -11.58 13.64 13.79
CA ASP A 111 -12.02 12.66 14.79
C ASP A 111 -12.88 11.55 14.17
N THR A 112 -13.38 11.73 12.94
CA THR A 112 -14.23 10.74 12.25
C THR A 112 -13.71 10.34 10.86
N ILE A 113 -14.09 9.14 10.40
CA ILE A 113 -13.61 8.53 9.15
C ILE A 113 -13.96 9.39 7.91
N TYR A 114 -15.18 9.93 7.84
CA TYR A 114 -15.66 10.72 6.70
C TYR A 114 -15.19 12.18 6.70
N GLU A 115 -14.57 12.63 7.79
CA GLU A 115 -13.86 13.91 7.83
C GLU A 115 -12.45 13.78 7.26
N SER A 116 -11.97 12.54 7.06
CA SER A 116 -10.60 12.32 6.60
C SER A 116 -10.37 12.73 5.14
N ASP A 117 -9.31 13.49 4.91
CA ASP A 117 -8.91 13.91 3.55
C ASP A 117 -7.82 12.99 3.00
N ASN A 118 -8.01 11.68 3.10
CA ASN A 118 -7.01 10.68 2.70
C ASN A 118 -6.69 10.72 1.21
N TYR A 119 -7.62 11.16 0.36
CA TYR A 119 -7.41 11.22 -1.09
C TYR A 119 -6.26 12.16 -1.48
N TRP A 120 -5.98 13.21 -0.72
CA TRP A 120 -4.97 14.21 -1.09
C TRP A 120 -3.54 13.65 -1.14
N PRO A 121 -3.03 12.99 -0.08
CA PRO A 121 -1.74 12.31 -0.13
C PRO A 121 -1.64 11.33 -1.31
N TRP A 122 -2.72 10.60 -1.61
CA TRP A 122 -2.77 9.67 -2.74
C TRP A 122 -2.72 10.37 -4.10
N LEU A 123 -3.39 11.51 -4.27
CA LEU A 123 -3.26 12.32 -5.49
C LEU A 123 -1.81 12.76 -5.73
N GLY A 124 -1.08 13.13 -4.67
CA GLY A 124 0.34 13.43 -4.76
C GLY A 124 1.16 12.24 -5.28
N VAL A 125 0.86 11.02 -4.83
CA VAL A 125 1.48 9.80 -5.36
C VAL A 125 1.11 9.58 -6.83
N ILE A 126 -0.16 9.69 -7.18
CA ILE A 126 -0.67 9.51 -8.56
C ILE A 126 0.04 10.47 -9.53
N CYS A 127 0.12 11.76 -9.21
CA CYS A 127 0.78 12.76 -10.06
C CYS A 127 2.25 12.40 -10.33
N ASN A 128 2.97 11.88 -9.31
CA ASN A 128 4.34 11.44 -9.47
C ASN A 128 4.46 10.17 -10.34
N LEU A 129 3.52 9.23 -10.22
CA LEU A 129 3.51 8.00 -11.02
C LEU A 129 3.13 8.25 -12.48
N GLN A 130 2.24 9.21 -12.76
CA GLN A 130 1.86 9.59 -14.13
C GLN A 130 3.00 10.25 -14.91
N GLY A 131 4.01 10.77 -14.22
CA GLY A 131 5.23 11.29 -14.84
C GLY A 131 6.22 10.21 -15.26
N SER A 132 6.03 8.94 -14.87
CA SER A 132 6.88 7.82 -15.31
C SER A 132 6.34 7.13 -16.55
N GLU A 133 7.20 6.81 -17.50
CA GLU A 133 6.86 6.09 -18.75
C GLU A 133 6.51 4.60 -18.53
N GLU A 134 6.37 4.15 -17.28
CA GLU A 134 6.14 2.75 -16.91
C GLU A 134 4.67 2.33 -17.13
N ASN A 135 4.44 1.51 -18.16
CA ASN A 135 3.11 1.04 -18.59
C ASN A 135 2.46 0.10 -17.54
N GLU A 136 3.24 -0.62 -16.72
CA GLU A 136 2.73 -1.61 -15.77
C GLU A 136 1.89 -1.01 -14.64
N LEU A 137 2.05 0.28 -14.33
CA LEU A 137 1.30 0.96 -13.26
C LEU A 137 0.02 1.63 -13.75
N ALA A 138 -0.27 1.63 -15.05
CA ALA A 138 -1.41 2.35 -15.62
C ALA A 138 -2.75 1.96 -14.95
N LEU A 139 -2.99 0.65 -14.77
CA LEU A 139 -4.22 0.17 -14.11
C LEU A 139 -4.28 0.54 -12.62
N CYS A 140 -3.14 0.57 -11.93
CA CYS A 140 -3.08 1.03 -10.54
C CYS A 140 -3.41 2.51 -10.44
N ILE A 141 -2.83 3.33 -11.33
CA ILE A 141 -3.09 4.77 -11.42
C ILE A 141 -4.58 5.03 -11.67
N ASP A 142 -5.19 4.30 -12.61
CA ASP A 142 -6.62 4.40 -12.90
C ASP A 142 -7.48 4.04 -11.69
N PHE A 143 -7.17 2.92 -11.02
CA PHE A 143 -7.87 2.51 -9.80
C PHE A 143 -7.75 3.56 -8.70
N LEU A 144 -6.52 4.00 -8.38
CA LEU A 144 -6.27 4.97 -7.33
C LEU A 144 -6.94 6.31 -7.63
N THR A 145 -6.91 6.77 -8.88
CA THR A 145 -7.58 8.00 -9.32
C THR A 145 -9.08 7.92 -9.10
N LYS A 146 -9.71 6.82 -9.55
CA LYS A 146 -11.16 6.59 -9.35
C LYS A 146 -11.51 6.52 -7.86
N ARG A 147 -10.71 5.80 -7.06
CA ARG A 147 -10.94 5.64 -5.62
C ARG A 147 -10.79 6.97 -4.86
N CYS A 148 -9.82 7.81 -5.23
CA CYS A 148 -9.65 9.15 -4.69
C CYS A 148 -10.86 10.06 -5.01
N GLN A 149 -11.34 10.03 -6.25
CA GLN A 149 -12.53 10.79 -6.67
C GLN A 149 -13.79 10.35 -5.91
N GLN A 150 -13.99 9.03 -5.76
CA GLN A 150 -15.11 8.47 -4.99
C GLN A 150 -15.05 8.89 -3.51
N ASN A 151 -13.89 8.74 -2.86
CA ASN A 151 -13.71 9.13 -1.46
C ASN A 151 -13.99 10.63 -1.26
N LYS A 152 -13.46 11.48 -2.14
CA LYS A 152 -13.74 12.93 -2.12
C LYS A 152 -15.24 13.24 -2.23
N GLN A 153 -15.96 12.61 -3.17
CA GLN A 153 -17.39 12.83 -3.35
C GLN A 153 -18.20 12.38 -2.14
N ILE A 154 -17.87 11.21 -1.58
CA ILE A 154 -18.55 10.64 -0.41
C ILE A 154 -18.29 11.51 0.83
N ASN A 155 -17.05 11.94 1.05
CA ASN A 155 -16.71 12.79 2.21
C ASN A 155 -17.40 14.15 2.13
N ASN A 156 -17.45 14.77 0.93
CA ASN A 156 -18.19 16.01 0.73
C ASN A 156 -19.69 15.84 1.03
N TYR A 157 -20.28 14.71 0.62
CA TYR A 157 -21.66 14.39 0.95
C TYR A 157 -21.87 14.23 2.47
N CYS A 158 -21.00 13.48 3.15
CA CYS A 158 -21.07 13.28 4.59
C CYS A 158 -20.89 14.59 5.38
N ARG A 159 -19.98 15.48 4.95
CA ARG A 159 -19.83 16.83 5.52
C ARG A 159 -21.08 17.68 5.35
N ALA A 160 -21.70 17.67 4.17
CA ALA A 160 -22.96 18.37 3.95
C ALA A 160 -24.12 17.82 4.79
N MET A 161 -24.12 16.52 5.14
CA MET A 161 -25.06 15.98 6.13
C MET A 161 -24.78 16.48 7.54
N LYS A 162 -23.50 16.64 7.90
CA LYS A 162 -23.09 17.19 9.20
C LYS A 162 -23.44 18.65 9.40
N GLU A 163 -23.31 19.46 8.37
CA GLU A 163 -23.77 20.85 8.38
C GLU A 163 -25.28 20.98 8.61
N LYS A 164 -26.05 19.92 8.31
CA LYS A 164 -27.48 19.80 8.58
C LYS A 164 -27.79 19.16 9.94
N GLU A 165 -26.82 19.15 10.85
CA GLU A 165 -26.94 18.61 12.22
C GLU A 165 -27.34 17.12 12.29
N THR A 166 -27.04 16.33 11.23
CA THR A 166 -27.30 14.88 11.24
C THR A 166 -26.41 14.17 12.26
N SER A 167 -26.91 13.12 12.94
CA SER A 167 -26.15 12.38 13.95
C SER A 167 -24.87 11.71 13.39
N ASN A 168 -23.83 11.50 14.22
CA ASN A 168 -22.59 10.82 13.79
C ASN A 168 -22.86 9.41 13.26
N ALA A 169 -23.74 8.66 13.93
CA ALA A 169 -24.08 7.30 13.56
C ALA A 169 -24.77 7.23 12.18
N GLU A 170 -25.69 8.15 11.90
CA GLU A 170 -26.39 8.20 10.61
C GLU A 170 -25.45 8.61 9.47
N VAL A 171 -24.57 9.59 9.68
CA VAL A 171 -23.56 9.97 8.68
C VAL A 171 -22.60 8.81 8.40
N LEU A 172 -22.18 8.09 9.44
CA LEU A 172 -21.30 6.93 9.29
C LEU A 172 -22.00 5.76 8.56
N ASN A 173 -23.28 5.51 8.85
CA ASN A 173 -24.07 4.52 8.11
C ASN A 173 -24.15 4.90 6.62
N LYS A 174 -24.43 6.17 6.30
CA LYS A 174 -24.44 6.67 4.93
C LYS A 174 -23.07 6.65 4.24
N TYR A 175 -21.99 6.86 5.00
CA TYR A 175 -20.63 6.68 4.49
C TYR A 175 -20.44 5.25 3.99
N PHE A 176 -20.70 4.27 4.86
CA PHE A 176 -20.52 2.86 4.54
C PHE A 176 -21.47 2.34 3.44
N GLU A 177 -22.72 2.79 3.43
CA GLU A 177 -23.67 2.48 2.35
C GLU A 177 -23.10 2.92 1.00
N ARG A 178 -22.59 4.15 0.92
CA ARG A 178 -22.05 4.71 -0.33
C ARG A 178 -20.73 4.06 -0.75
N THR A 179 -19.82 3.81 0.18
CA THR A 179 -18.53 3.18 -0.15
C THR A 179 -18.71 1.72 -0.56
N SER A 180 -19.67 1.00 0.04
CA SER A 180 -19.96 -0.40 -0.30
C SER A 180 -20.38 -0.59 -1.76
N ALA A 181 -20.95 0.43 -2.40
CA ALA A 181 -21.30 0.39 -3.83
C ALA A 181 -20.06 0.36 -4.75
N HIS A 182 -18.88 0.65 -4.22
CA HIS A 182 -17.61 0.71 -4.96
C HIS A 182 -16.64 -0.42 -4.59
N THR A 183 -17.10 -1.40 -3.82
CA THR A 183 -16.34 -2.61 -3.49
C THR A 183 -16.76 -3.79 -4.37
N LEU A 184 -15.94 -4.83 -4.43
CA LEU A 184 -16.32 -6.10 -5.06
C LEU A 184 -16.98 -7.10 -4.12
N LEU A 185 -17.42 -6.67 -2.92
CA LEU A 185 -18.14 -7.54 -1.98
C LEU A 185 -19.46 -8.04 -2.61
N SER A 186 -19.85 -9.28 -2.29
CA SER A 186 -21.15 -9.83 -2.69
C SER A 186 -22.28 -9.16 -1.91
N ASP A 187 -23.52 -9.31 -2.37
CA ASP A 187 -24.67 -8.70 -1.68
C ASP A 187 -24.85 -9.29 -0.26
N GLU A 188 -24.54 -10.57 -0.06
CA GLU A 188 -24.53 -11.20 1.26
C GLU A 188 -23.43 -10.64 2.17
N GLU A 189 -22.24 -10.38 1.62
CA GLU A 189 -21.12 -9.77 2.34
C GLU A 189 -21.44 -8.31 2.71
N LYS A 190 -22.03 -7.53 1.78
CA LYS A 190 -22.49 -6.16 2.03
C LYS A 190 -23.58 -6.09 3.09
N THR A 191 -24.52 -7.03 3.06
CA THR A 191 -25.58 -7.15 4.06
C THR A 191 -24.99 -7.45 5.43
N ALA A 192 -24.11 -8.45 5.53
CA ALA A 192 -23.44 -8.80 6.79
C ALA A 192 -22.57 -7.66 7.33
N PHE A 193 -21.89 -6.92 6.45
CA PHE A 193 -21.14 -5.73 6.83
C PHE A 193 -22.05 -4.66 7.40
N SER A 194 -23.16 -4.35 6.73
CA SER A 194 -24.13 -3.33 7.17
C SER A 194 -24.75 -3.70 8.52
N GLU A 195 -25.16 -4.96 8.70
CA GLU A 195 -25.65 -5.48 9.98
C GLU A 195 -24.59 -5.37 11.08
N GLY A 196 -23.33 -5.68 10.76
CA GLY A 196 -22.20 -5.56 11.67
C GLY A 196 -21.98 -4.13 12.15
N ILE A 197 -21.94 -3.16 11.23
CA ILE A 197 -21.79 -1.73 11.54
C ILE A 197 -22.97 -1.24 12.41
N VAL A 198 -24.21 -1.59 12.06
CA VAL A 198 -25.39 -1.21 12.86
C VAL A 198 -25.32 -1.82 14.27
N SER A 199 -24.87 -3.07 14.39
CA SER A 199 -24.70 -3.74 15.68
C SER A 199 -23.63 -3.06 16.53
N GLU A 200 -22.47 -2.73 15.95
CA GLU A 200 -21.36 -2.04 16.63
C GLU A 200 -21.79 -0.62 17.09
N LEU A 201 -22.57 0.10 16.28
CA LEU A 201 -23.08 1.43 16.63
C LEU A 201 -24.10 1.39 17.77
N ASN A 202 -24.97 0.38 17.80
CA ASN A 202 -26.01 0.25 18.82
C ASN A 202 -25.50 -0.39 20.12
N ASN A 203 -24.52 -1.29 20.03
CA ASN A 203 -23.92 -1.96 21.18
C ASN A 203 -22.39 -2.15 20.99
N PRO A 204 -21.59 -1.10 21.26
CA PRO A 204 -20.13 -1.14 21.05
C PRO A 204 -19.38 -2.17 21.91
N ARG A 205 -20.04 -2.78 22.90
CA ARG A 205 -19.48 -3.83 23.76
C ARG A 205 -20.02 -5.23 23.43
N GLY A 206 -20.91 -5.33 22.44
CA GLY A 206 -21.42 -6.60 21.96
C GLY A 206 -20.36 -7.36 21.16
N GLU A 207 -20.39 -8.69 21.24
CA GLU A 207 -19.56 -9.52 20.37
C GLU A 207 -20.17 -9.52 18.96
N ALA A 208 -19.36 -9.14 17.96
CA ALA A 208 -19.75 -9.24 16.57
C ALA A 208 -19.82 -10.72 16.14
N THR A 209 -20.78 -11.04 15.26
CA THR A 209 -20.86 -12.40 14.70
C THR A 209 -19.65 -12.69 13.80
N GLU A 210 -19.24 -13.96 13.68
CA GLU A 210 -18.15 -14.35 12.77
C GLU A 210 -18.39 -13.84 11.33
N LYS A 211 -19.65 -13.85 10.88
CA LYS A 211 -20.06 -13.35 9.56
C LYS A 211 -19.82 -11.84 9.42
N ALA A 212 -20.16 -11.06 10.44
CA ALA A 212 -19.93 -9.62 10.46
C ALA A 212 -18.43 -9.30 10.48
N VAL A 213 -17.66 -9.98 11.33
CA VAL A 213 -16.19 -9.81 11.40
C VAL A 213 -15.52 -10.16 10.06
N LEU A 214 -15.95 -11.25 9.41
CA LEU A 214 -15.47 -11.61 8.08
C LEU A 214 -15.76 -10.53 7.05
N ALA A 215 -17.00 -10.01 7.02
CA ALA A 215 -17.39 -8.98 6.08
C ALA A 215 -16.61 -7.67 6.30
N MET A 216 -16.37 -7.28 7.56
CA MET A 216 -15.51 -6.13 7.90
C MET A 216 -14.06 -6.34 7.45
N LEU A 217 -13.52 -7.57 7.59
CA LEU A 217 -12.19 -7.91 7.08
C LEU A 217 -12.12 -7.81 5.56
N GLN A 218 -13.10 -8.36 4.85
CA GLN A 218 -13.18 -8.29 3.39
C GLN A 218 -13.30 -6.85 2.91
N TYR A 219 -14.14 -6.04 3.55
CA TYR A 219 -14.24 -4.61 3.29
C TYR A 219 -12.90 -3.89 3.52
N ARG A 220 -12.17 -4.24 4.58
CA ARG A 220 -10.84 -3.68 4.87
C ARG A 220 -9.78 -4.09 3.86
N LEU A 221 -9.90 -5.27 3.27
CA LEU A 221 -8.95 -5.80 2.30
C LEU A 221 -9.28 -5.38 0.85
N ASP A 222 -10.51 -4.93 0.57
CA ASP A 222 -10.99 -4.52 -0.76
C ASP A 222 -10.01 -3.59 -1.50
N PHE A 223 -9.60 -2.49 -0.84
CA PHE A 223 -8.65 -1.54 -1.42
C PHE A 223 -7.34 -2.22 -1.84
N TYR A 224 -6.79 -3.07 -0.97
CA TYR A 224 -5.52 -3.76 -1.22
C TYR A 224 -5.68 -4.79 -2.34
N PHE A 225 -6.79 -5.52 -2.39
CA PHE A 225 -7.03 -6.50 -3.45
C PHE A 225 -7.23 -5.86 -4.82
N HIS A 226 -7.92 -4.72 -4.91
CA HIS A 226 -7.96 -3.96 -6.15
C HIS A 226 -6.56 -3.47 -6.59
N LEU A 227 -5.77 -2.95 -5.65
CA LEU A 227 -4.42 -2.46 -5.97
C LEU A 227 -3.49 -3.60 -6.40
N MET A 228 -3.53 -4.74 -5.70
CA MET A 228 -2.76 -5.93 -6.05
C MET A 228 -3.17 -6.49 -7.42
N ALA A 229 -4.47 -6.66 -7.68
CA ALA A 229 -4.94 -7.22 -8.95
C ALA A 229 -4.64 -6.30 -10.13
N SER A 230 -4.79 -4.97 -9.98
CA SER A 230 -4.40 -4.01 -11.01
C SER A 230 -2.90 -4.03 -11.31
N PHE A 231 -2.07 -4.12 -10.27
CA PHE A 231 -0.61 -4.22 -10.40
C PHE A 231 -0.19 -5.53 -11.09
N GLU A 232 -0.77 -6.64 -10.65
CA GLU A 232 -0.48 -7.97 -11.16
C GLU A 232 -0.83 -8.11 -12.64
N VAL A 233 -1.96 -7.56 -13.07
CA VAL A 233 -2.34 -7.51 -14.49
C VAL A 233 -1.40 -6.63 -15.29
N GLY A 234 -1.00 -5.48 -14.76
CA GLY A 234 -0.02 -4.60 -15.40
C GLY A 234 1.32 -5.29 -15.64
N ILE A 235 1.82 -6.04 -14.65
CA ILE A 235 3.01 -6.88 -14.79
C ILE A 235 2.80 -7.95 -15.86
N LEU A 236 1.67 -8.65 -15.84
CA LEU A 236 1.43 -9.76 -16.78
C LEU A 236 1.37 -9.26 -18.22
N LYS A 237 0.79 -8.09 -18.47
CA LYS A 237 0.84 -7.43 -19.78
C LYS A 237 2.27 -7.18 -20.24
N LEU A 238 3.08 -6.58 -19.37
CA LEU A 238 4.49 -6.32 -19.65
C LEU A 238 5.24 -7.61 -19.96
N TRP A 239 4.95 -8.70 -19.24
CA TRP A 239 5.58 -10.00 -19.48
C TRP A 239 5.15 -10.61 -20.82
N LEU A 240 3.87 -10.50 -21.19
CA LEU A 240 3.35 -10.97 -22.49
C LEU A 240 3.90 -10.18 -23.67
N GLU A 241 4.16 -8.89 -23.50
CA GLU A 241 4.84 -8.06 -24.51
C GLU A 241 6.30 -8.49 -24.73
N LEU A 242 6.96 -9.02 -23.69
CA LEU A 242 8.34 -9.50 -23.76
C LEU A 242 8.46 -10.95 -24.25
N ASP A 243 7.51 -11.81 -23.87
CA ASP A 243 7.50 -13.24 -24.17
C ASP A 243 6.05 -13.76 -24.30
N GLU A 244 5.64 -14.06 -25.53
CA GLU A 244 4.28 -14.56 -25.84
C GLU A 244 4.02 -15.97 -25.26
N ASP A 245 5.06 -16.71 -24.86
CA ASP A 245 4.97 -18.07 -24.32
C ASP A 245 4.77 -18.10 -22.79
N ILE A 246 4.68 -16.94 -22.14
CA ILE A 246 4.38 -16.81 -20.70
C ILE A 246 3.17 -17.64 -20.24
N PRO A 247 2.03 -17.72 -20.99
CA PRO A 247 0.90 -18.56 -20.60
C PRO A 247 1.23 -20.04 -20.49
N ASN A 248 2.20 -20.55 -21.27
CA ASN A 248 2.63 -21.94 -21.21
C ASN A 248 3.71 -22.17 -20.14
N ARG A 249 4.57 -21.17 -19.91
CA ARG A 249 5.66 -21.24 -18.92
C ARG A 249 5.19 -21.10 -17.49
N VAL A 250 4.18 -20.26 -17.24
CA VAL A 250 3.59 -20.01 -15.92
C VAL A 250 2.05 -20.05 -15.97
N PRO A 251 1.45 -21.19 -16.36
CA PRO A 251 0.00 -21.28 -16.61
C PRO A 251 -0.83 -20.94 -15.38
N ASP A 252 -0.39 -21.36 -14.18
CA ASP A 252 -1.07 -21.04 -12.93
C ASP A 252 -1.13 -19.53 -12.67
N PHE A 253 -0.03 -18.81 -12.96
CA PHE A 253 0.01 -17.36 -12.81
C PHE A 253 -0.92 -16.70 -13.82
N TYR A 254 -0.83 -17.09 -15.09
CA TYR A 254 -1.67 -16.54 -16.16
C TYR A 254 -3.18 -16.77 -15.94
N GLN A 255 -3.55 -17.93 -15.38
CA GLN A 255 -4.95 -18.30 -15.17
C GLN A 255 -5.51 -17.71 -13.88
N ASN A 256 -4.76 -17.83 -12.77
CA ASN A 256 -5.30 -17.61 -11.43
C ASN A 256 -4.71 -16.38 -10.73
N GLY A 257 -3.64 -15.79 -11.25
CA GLY A 257 -2.88 -14.77 -10.54
C GLY A 257 -1.92 -15.38 -9.51
N PHE A 258 -0.77 -14.75 -9.35
CA PHE A 258 0.26 -14.99 -8.36
C PHE A 258 -0.31 -14.87 -6.95
N PHE A 259 -1.00 -13.77 -6.65
CA PHE A 259 -1.51 -13.50 -5.30
C PHE A 259 -2.65 -14.43 -4.88
N SER A 260 -3.40 -15.04 -5.81
CA SER A 260 -4.38 -16.08 -5.48
C SER A 260 -3.73 -17.30 -4.84
N SER A 261 -2.55 -17.70 -5.33
CA SER A 261 -1.80 -18.81 -4.75
C SER A 261 -1.23 -18.49 -3.37
N ILE A 262 -1.01 -17.20 -3.08
CA ILE A 262 -0.53 -16.71 -1.79
C ILE A 262 -1.68 -16.53 -0.80
N ALA A 263 -2.86 -16.13 -1.27
CA ALA A 263 -4.04 -15.82 -0.48
C ALA A 263 -4.63 -17.05 0.24
N HIS A 264 -4.35 -18.28 -0.22
CA HIS A 264 -4.68 -19.53 0.47
C HIS A 264 -3.74 -19.80 1.66
N ILE A 265 -3.64 -18.82 2.56
CA ILE A 265 -2.86 -18.87 3.79
C ILE A 265 -3.47 -19.93 4.69
N HIS A 266 -2.80 -21.08 4.82
CA HIS A 266 -3.06 -21.99 5.93
C HIS A 266 -2.35 -21.44 7.16
N SER A 267 -2.86 -21.74 8.35
CA SER A 267 -2.45 -21.16 9.65
C SER A 267 -0.94 -21.17 9.96
N HIS A 268 -0.08 -21.82 9.16
CA HIS A 268 1.36 -21.97 9.39
C HIS A 268 2.25 -21.39 8.26
N SER A 269 1.70 -20.80 7.19
CA SER A 269 2.49 -20.26 6.07
C SER A 269 2.21 -18.77 5.87
N SER A 270 3.25 -17.93 5.80
CA SER A 270 3.08 -16.49 5.58
C SER A 270 3.12 -16.14 4.07
N PRO A 271 2.45 -15.07 3.63
CA PRO A 271 2.55 -14.58 2.26
C PRO A 271 3.97 -14.53 1.69
N PHE A 272 4.93 -14.01 2.45
CA PHE A 272 6.32 -13.95 1.98
C PHE A 272 6.97 -15.34 1.87
N ASN A 273 6.64 -16.27 2.75
CA ASN A 273 7.11 -17.65 2.63
C ASN A 273 6.56 -18.33 1.37
N ARG A 274 5.30 -18.09 1.03
CA ARG A 274 4.70 -18.58 -0.23
C ARG A 274 5.36 -17.98 -1.45
N PHE A 275 5.73 -16.70 -1.41
CA PHE A 275 6.53 -16.07 -2.46
C PHE A 275 7.88 -16.79 -2.65
N LEU A 276 8.63 -17.04 -1.56
CA LEU A 276 9.90 -17.75 -1.63
C LEU A 276 9.77 -19.19 -2.14
N ASP A 277 8.70 -19.88 -1.77
CA ASP A 277 8.40 -21.22 -2.31
C ASP A 277 8.00 -21.15 -3.78
N GLY A 278 7.26 -20.11 -4.21
CA GLY A 278 6.98 -19.84 -5.61
C GLY A 278 8.24 -19.65 -6.45
N LEU A 279 9.24 -18.90 -5.96
CA LEU A 279 10.54 -18.76 -6.64
C LEU A 279 11.21 -20.13 -6.86
N LYS A 280 11.13 -21.03 -5.86
CA LYS A 280 11.71 -22.39 -5.95
C LYS A 280 10.97 -23.31 -6.90
N GLU A 281 9.66 -23.19 -6.96
CA GLU A 281 8.78 -24.21 -7.53
C GLU A 281 8.21 -23.82 -8.89
N ARG A 282 8.23 -22.54 -9.24
CA ARG A 282 7.50 -22.03 -10.42
C ARG A 282 8.29 -21.04 -11.25
N PHE A 283 8.98 -20.09 -10.61
CA PHE A 283 9.50 -18.91 -11.33
C PHE A 283 10.99 -18.97 -11.64
N ASN A 284 11.76 -19.91 -11.10
CA ASN A 284 13.19 -19.98 -11.44
C ASN A 284 13.41 -20.52 -12.87
N PRO A 285 14.47 -20.09 -13.57
CA PRO A 285 14.71 -20.50 -14.94
C PRO A 285 14.85 -22.01 -15.15
N GLN A 286 15.31 -22.76 -14.14
CA GLN A 286 15.42 -24.22 -14.27
C GLN A 286 14.02 -24.82 -14.44
N VAL A 287 13.08 -24.46 -13.56
CA VAL A 287 11.69 -24.91 -13.66
C VAL A 287 11.02 -24.43 -14.94
N LEU A 288 11.23 -23.16 -15.33
CA LEU A 288 10.67 -22.62 -16.57
C LEU A 288 11.19 -23.37 -17.83
N ASN A 289 12.36 -24.01 -17.74
CA ASN A 289 12.93 -24.86 -18.79
C ASN A 289 12.66 -26.37 -18.57
N GLY A 290 11.71 -26.73 -17.71
CA GLY A 290 11.29 -28.12 -17.49
C GLY A 290 12.17 -28.95 -16.53
N TYR A 291 13.08 -28.31 -15.79
CA TYR A 291 13.92 -28.99 -14.79
C TYR A 291 13.25 -29.03 -13.40
N PRO A 292 13.72 -29.90 -12.47
CA PRO A 292 13.15 -30.01 -11.13
C PRO A 292 13.25 -28.72 -10.30
N SER A 293 12.35 -28.58 -9.33
CA SER A 293 12.31 -27.45 -8.40
C SER A 293 13.62 -27.27 -7.61
N LEU A 294 13.90 -26.02 -7.24
CA LEU A 294 15.06 -25.68 -6.43
C LEU A 294 14.84 -26.09 -4.97
N SER A 295 15.85 -26.71 -4.37
CA SER A 295 15.85 -26.92 -2.92
C SER A 295 16.01 -25.59 -2.19
N GLY A 296 15.52 -25.50 -0.95
CA GLY A 296 15.72 -24.30 -0.12
C GLY A 296 17.19 -23.98 0.11
N SER A 297 18.07 -24.99 0.13
CA SER A 297 19.51 -24.78 0.19
C SER A 297 20.07 -24.15 -1.07
N LYS A 298 19.53 -24.47 -2.26
CA LYS A 298 19.96 -23.82 -3.51
C LYS A 298 19.46 -22.38 -3.58
N LEU A 299 18.21 -22.12 -3.19
CA LEU A 299 17.69 -20.75 -3.12
C LEU A 299 18.56 -19.87 -2.20
N ALA A 300 18.97 -20.39 -1.04
CA ALA A 300 19.82 -19.65 -0.11
C ALA A 300 21.13 -19.16 -0.77
N ALA A 301 21.72 -19.95 -1.66
CA ALA A 301 23.00 -19.64 -2.30
C ALA A 301 22.99 -18.35 -3.15
N PHE A 302 21.79 -17.84 -3.50
CA PHE A 302 21.60 -16.59 -4.25
C PHE A 302 21.31 -15.39 -3.34
N ILE A 303 21.23 -15.57 -2.01
CA ILE A 303 20.98 -14.44 -1.10
C ILE A 303 22.27 -13.62 -0.96
N PRO A 304 22.25 -12.31 -1.23
CA PRO A 304 23.39 -11.46 -0.95
C PRO A 304 23.58 -11.31 0.56
N VAL A 305 24.81 -11.54 1.05
CA VAL A 305 25.17 -11.34 2.45
C VAL A 305 26.54 -10.67 2.55
N ASP A 306 26.62 -9.61 3.35
CA ASP A 306 27.90 -9.00 3.69
C ASP A 306 28.58 -9.82 4.78
N LYS A 307 29.78 -10.31 4.48
CA LYS A 307 30.61 -11.12 5.40
C LYS A 307 31.35 -10.31 6.45
N SER A 308 31.17 -8.99 6.50
CA SER A 308 32.02 -8.09 7.30
C SER A 308 32.02 -8.44 8.80
N ASP A 309 30.96 -9.08 9.31
CA ASP A 309 30.71 -9.17 10.75
C ASP A 309 30.86 -10.58 11.36
N GLU A 310 31.04 -11.65 10.56
CA GLU A 310 31.11 -13.04 11.07
C GLU A 310 32.36 -13.80 10.56
N GLN A 311 33.50 -13.64 11.25
CA GLN A 311 34.80 -14.24 10.88
C GLN A 311 34.83 -15.79 10.81
N TYR A 312 33.84 -16.49 11.37
CA TYR A 312 33.86 -17.95 11.53
C TYR A 312 32.75 -18.70 10.78
N VAL A 313 32.07 -18.05 9.82
CA VAL A 313 30.91 -18.63 9.13
C VAL A 313 31.14 -18.68 7.62
N THR A 314 30.88 -19.83 7.00
CA THR A 314 31.00 -19.95 5.54
C THR A 314 29.95 -19.09 4.84
N LEU A 315 30.19 -18.70 3.58
CA LEU A 315 29.22 -17.88 2.81
C LEU A 315 27.85 -18.56 2.78
N HIS A 316 27.85 -19.86 2.48
CA HIS A 316 26.64 -20.67 2.36
C HIS A 316 25.88 -20.80 3.68
N GLU A 317 26.59 -20.92 4.81
CA GLU A 317 25.94 -20.93 6.13
C GLU A 317 25.32 -19.58 6.48
N ALA A 318 26.01 -18.48 6.18
CA ALA A 318 25.48 -17.13 6.39
C ALA A 318 24.20 -16.91 5.54
N GLN A 319 24.24 -17.32 4.28
CA GLN A 319 23.11 -17.31 3.36
C GLN A 319 21.92 -18.16 3.85
N LYS A 320 22.16 -19.39 4.32
CA LYS A 320 21.12 -20.24 4.91
C LYS A 320 20.53 -19.63 6.18
N ARG A 321 21.37 -19.04 7.04
CA ARG A 321 20.92 -18.32 8.25
C ARG A 321 20.05 -17.12 7.87
N GLN A 322 20.42 -16.38 6.84
CA GLN A 322 19.65 -15.24 6.35
C GLN A 322 18.30 -15.68 5.78
N LEU A 323 18.25 -16.71 4.94
CA LEU A 323 16.98 -17.30 4.46
C LEU A 323 16.08 -17.75 5.63
N ARG A 324 16.68 -18.32 6.68
CA ARG A 324 15.94 -18.72 7.89
C ARG A 324 15.37 -17.50 8.61
N LYS A 325 16.17 -16.45 8.84
CA LYS A 325 15.70 -15.19 9.46
C LYS A 325 14.54 -14.57 8.68
N TRP A 326 14.59 -14.63 7.35
CA TRP A 326 13.52 -14.18 6.47
C TRP A 326 12.25 -15.01 6.67
N ARG A 327 12.36 -16.35 6.66
CA ARG A 327 11.23 -17.26 6.85
C ARG A 327 10.56 -17.16 8.22
N GLU A 328 11.37 -16.88 9.24
CA GLU A 328 10.92 -16.65 10.62
C GLU A 328 10.37 -15.24 10.83
N ARG A 329 10.45 -14.37 9.82
CA ARG A 329 9.96 -12.99 9.87
C ARG A 329 10.69 -12.12 10.90
N ASN A 330 11.97 -12.44 11.14
CA ASN A 330 12.88 -11.76 12.06
C ASN A 330 13.63 -10.60 11.39
N ALA A 331 13.93 -10.72 10.09
CA ALA A 331 14.55 -9.67 9.29
C ALA A 331 14.06 -9.82 7.85
N TYR A 332 13.29 -8.87 7.33
CA TYR A 332 12.87 -8.89 5.93
C TYR A 332 13.94 -8.26 5.03
N PRO A 333 14.10 -8.73 3.79
CA PRO A 333 14.99 -8.07 2.82
C PRO A 333 14.47 -6.70 2.40
N SER A 334 15.39 -5.82 1.99
CA SER A 334 15.05 -4.59 1.26
C SER A 334 14.66 -4.91 -0.20
N LEU A 335 14.13 -3.92 -0.93
CA LEU A 335 13.85 -4.08 -2.36
C LEU A 335 15.14 -4.40 -3.13
N GLU A 336 16.23 -3.67 -2.86
CA GLU A 336 17.53 -3.90 -3.51
C GLU A 336 18.06 -5.30 -3.23
N THR A 337 17.86 -5.80 -2.01
CA THR A 337 18.23 -7.17 -1.63
C THR A 337 17.43 -8.22 -2.42
N LEU A 338 16.14 -7.97 -2.64
CA LEU A 338 15.27 -8.83 -3.45
C LEU A 338 15.66 -8.79 -4.93
N GLU A 339 15.94 -7.60 -5.47
CA GLU A 339 16.39 -7.42 -6.86
C GLU A 339 17.70 -8.17 -7.12
N CYS A 340 18.67 -8.10 -6.21
CA CYS A 340 19.91 -8.88 -6.29
C CYS A 340 19.65 -10.39 -6.25
N LEU A 341 18.86 -10.86 -5.27
CA LEU A 341 18.50 -12.28 -5.15
C LEU A 341 17.90 -12.82 -6.45
N ILE A 342 16.95 -12.08 -7.04
CA ILE A 342 16.21 -12.52 -8.22
C ILE A 342 17.11 -12.41 -9.46
N SER A 343 17.92 -11.37 -9.57
CA SER A 343 18.89 -11.24 -10.66
C SER A 343 19.89 -12.41 -10.65
N ASP A 344 20.43 -12.75 -9.48
CA ASP A 344 21.37 -13.87 -9.31
C ASP A 344 20.70 -15.21 -9.60
N LEU A 345 19.42 -15.37 -9.21
CA LEU A 345 18.64 -16.57 -9.48
C LEU A 345 18.36 -16.78 -10.97
N PHE A 346 18.10 -15.70 -11.71
CA PHE A 346 17.75 -15.77 -13.12
C PHE A 346 18.96 -15.76 -14.06
N GLY A 347 20.10 -15.19 -13.61
CA GLY A 347 21.29 -14.96 -14.42
C GLY A 347 21.11 -13.76 -15.37
N PHE A 348 22.19 -13.04 -15.69
CA PHE A 348 22.12 -11.89 -16.60
C PHE A 348 21.88 -12.35 -18.05
N LYS A 349 20.64 -12.28 -18.53
CA LYS A 349 20.28 -12.24 -19.96
C LYS A 349 19.37 -11.05 -20.22
N ASP A 350 19.42 -10.48 -21.42
CA ASP A 350 18.95 -9.13 -21.71
C ASP A 350 17.45 -8.83 -21.44
N GLN A 351 16.58 -9.85 -21.33
CA GLN A 351 15.14 -9.70 -21.00
C GLN A 351 14.78 -9.99 -19.53
N ILE A 352 15.73 -10.53 -18.76
CA ILE A 352 15.57 -10.90 -17.35
C ILE A 352 15.40 -9.71 -16.39
N PRO A 353 15.98 -8.51 -16.63
CA PRO A 353 15.91 -7.41 -15.67
C PRO A 353 14.48 -6.95 -15.34
N VAL A 354 13.58 -6.93 -16.34
CA VAL A 354 12.18 -6.49 -16.15
C VAL A 354 11.40 -7.50 -15.32
N ILE A 355 11.45 -8.78 -15.68
CA ILE A 355 10.81 -9.88 -14.94
C ILE A 355 11.36 -9.94 -13.50
N ALA A 356 12.68 -9.75 -13.35
CA ALA A 356 13.33 -9.74 -12.04
C ALA A 356 12.84 -8.58 -11.16
N LYS A 357 12.76 -7.37 -11.71
CA LYS A 357 12.21 -6.18 -11.01
C LYS A 357 10.74 -6.39 -10.62
N SER A 358 9.91 -6.91 -11.54
CA SER A 358 8.51 -7.23 -11.25
C SER A 358 8.38 -8.24 -10.11
N LEU A 359 9.17 -9.32 -10.12
CA LEU A 359 9.17 -10.31 -9.04
C LEU A 359 9.68 -9.74 -7.71
N ALA A 360 10.65 -8.82 -7.73
CA ALA A 360 11.14 -8.13 -6.53
C ALA A 360 10.02 -7.28 -5.90
N ASN A 361 9.29 -6.53 -6.72
CA ASN A 361 8.13 -5.75 -6.28
C ASN A 361 7.02 -6.64 -5.71
N ILE A 362 6.73 -7.78 -6.35
CA ILE A 362 5.80 -8.78 -5.82
C ILE A 362 6.28 -9.30 -4.44
N GLY A 363 7.58 -9.58 -4.30
CA GLY A 363 8.17 -9.98 -3.02
C GLY A 363 7.98 -8.93 -1.93
N LEU A 364 8.18 -7.65 -2.27
CA LEU A 364 7.95 -6.52 -1.37
C LEU A 364 6.46 -6.40 -0.96
N ILE A 365 5.53 -6.61 -1.89
CA ILE A 365 4.09 -6.69 -1.58
C ILE A 365 3.79 -7.83 -0.62
N CYS A 366 4.41 -9.01 -0.81
CA CYS A 366 4.23 -10.14 0.11
C CYS A 366 4.75 -9.83 1.53
N ILE A 367 5.83 -9.05 1.66
CA ILE A 367 6.29 -8.55 2.96
C ILE A 367 5.25 -7.61 3.58
N GLY A 368 4.66 -6.72 2.78
CA GLY A 368 3.56 -5.85 3.21
C GLY A 368 2.35 -6.64 3.74
N LEU A 369 1.94 -7.68 3.00
CA LEU A 369 0.86 -8.58 3.40
C LEU A 369 1.18 -9.36 4.68
N ASP A 370 2.43 -9.81 4.85
CA ASP A 370 2.90 -10.44 6.08
C ASP A 370 2.74 -9.52 7.31
N ARG A 371 3.13 -8.25 7.17
CA ARG A 371 2.97 -7.24 8.23
C ARG A 371 1.51 -6.96 8.51
N GLN A 372 0.70 -6.78 7.47
CA GLN A 372 -0.75 -6.58 7.59
C GLN A 372 -1.42 -7.77 8.27
N HIS A 373 -1.06 -8.99 7.88
CA HIS A 373 -1.55 -10.23 8.49
C HIS A 373 -1.23 -10.27 9.99
N LYS A 374 0.01 -9.96 10.38
CA LYS A 374 0.40 -9.88 11.80
C LYS A 374 -0.40 -8.83 12.57
N GLN A 375 -0.61 -7.65 11.98
CA GLN A 375 -1.41 -6.58 12.59
C GLN A 375 -2.88 -7.00 12.79
N LEU A 376 -3.47 -7.67 11.79
CA LEU A 376 -4.85 -8.14 11.86
C LEU A 376 -5.04 -9.19 12.96
N LEU A 377 -4.11 -10.14 13.12
CA LEU A 377 -4.15 -11.16 14.17
C LEU A 377 -3.96 -10.61 15.60
N GLN A 378 -3.59 -9.34 15.78
CA GLN A 378 -3.56 -8.71 17.11
C GLN A 378 -4.96 -8.38 17.63
N HIS A 379 -5.97 -8.34 16.75
CA HIS A 379 -7.36 -8.14 17.14
C HIS A 379 -7.95 -9.46 17.64
N LYS A 380 -8.49 -9.45 18.86
CA LYS A 380 -9.00 -10.66 19.55
C LYS A 380 -10.09 -11.42 18.79
N GLU A 381 -10.84 -10.72 17.95
CA GLU A 381 -11.98 -11.26 17.18
C GLU A 381 -11.53 -11.93 15.87
N ILE A 382 -10.27 -11.75 15.46
CA ILE A 382 -9.75 -12.24 14.18
C ILE A 382 -8.95 -13.52 14.42
N SER A 383 -9.51 -14.66 14.01
CA SER A 383 -8.78 -15.93 13.98
C SER A 383 -7.96 -16.09 12.68
N PRO A 384 -6.90 -16.92 12.69
CA PRO A 384 -6.17 -17.29 11.47
C PRO A 384 -7.08 -17.85 10.38
N GLU A 385 -8.09 -18.63 10.75
CA GLU A 385 -9.05 -19.23 9.82
C GLU A 385 -9.94 -18.16 9.18
N LEU A 386 -10.41 -17.19 9.96
CA LEU A 386 -11.24 -16.10 9.45
C LEU A 386 -10.46 -15.20 8.50
N LEU A 387 -9.20 -14.91 8.85
CA LEU A 387 -8.32 -14.13 8.01
C LEU A 387 -7.98 -14.87 6.71
N SER A 388 -7.77 -16.18 6.78
CA SER A 388 -7.60 -17.05 5.59
C SER A 388 -8.83 -17.01 4.68
N LYS A 389 -10.04 -17.10 5.24
CA LYS A 389 -11.30 -16.94 4.48
C LYS A 389 -11.37 -15.57 3.81
N ALA A 390 -10.98 -14.50 4.51
CA ALA A 390 -10.99 -13.14 3.96
C ALA A 390 -10.03 -13.01 2.77
N TYR A 391 -8.79 -13.51 2.89
CA TYR A 391 -7.83 -13.57 1.78
C TYR A 391 -8.33 -14.44 0.62
N GLY A 392 -9.06 -15.51 0.90
CA GLY A 392 -9.70 -16.37 -0.11
C GLY A 392 -10.68 -15.65 -1.05
N SER A 393 -11.06 -14.39 -0.78
CA SER A 393 -11.86 -13.57 -1.70
C SER A 393 -11.05 -12.92 -2.83
N TYR A 394 -9.72 -12.88 -2.73
CA TYR A 394 -8.83 -12.26 -3.73
C TYR A 394 -9.08 -12.73 -5.19
N PRO A 395 -9.32 -14.02 -5.49
CA PRO A 395 -9.52 -14.48 -6.86
C PRO A 395 -10.63 -13.72 -7.62
N ARG A 396 -11.64 -13.18 -6.92
CA ARG A 396 -12.69 -12.33 -7.51
C ARG A 396 -12.13 -11.05 -8.11
N TYR A 397 -11.17 -10.42 -7.43
CA TYR A 397 -10.51 -9.20 -7.85
C TYR A 397 -9.59 -9.48 -9.04
N TRP A 398 -8.84 -10.58 -8.98
CA TRP A 398 -8.05 -11.05 -10.12
C TRP A 398 -8.93 -11.19 -11.38
N GLN A 399 -10.05 -11.91 -11.30
CA GLN A 399 -10.94 -12.11 -12.45
C GLN A 399 -11.51 -10.80 -13.01
N GLN A 400 -11.82 -9.82 -12.15
CA GLN A 400 -12.28 -8.50 -12.58
C GLN A 400 -11.23 -7.79 -13.44
N TYR A 401 -9.97 -7.76 -13.00
CA TYR A 401 -8.91 -7.04 -13.72
C TYR A 401 -8.32 -7.84 -14.88
N ARG A 402 -8.35 -9.18 -14.82
CA ARG A 402 -7.82 -10.06 -15.87
C ARG A 402 -8.45 -9.79 -17.24
N GLN A 403 -9.69 -9.29 -17.28
CA GLN A 403 -10.39 -8.87 -18.50
C GLN A 403 -9.65 -7.78 -19.30
N HIS A 404 -8.65 -7.13 -18.71
CA HIS A 404 -7.85 -6.13 -19.38
C HIS A 404 -6.63 -6.70 -20.12
N ILE A 405 -6.27 -7.97 -19.91
CA ILE A 405 -5.25 -8.72 -20.66
C ILE A 405 -5.88 -9.22 -21.94
#